data_AF-W4LPF4-F1
#
_entry.id   AF-W4LPF4-F1
#
_cell.length_a   1.000
_cell.length_b   1.000
_cell.length_c   1.000
_cell.angle_alpha   90.00
_cell.angle_beta   90.00
_cell.angle_gamma   90.00
#
_symmetry.space_group_name_H-M   'P 1'
#
loop_
_entity.id
_entity.type
_entity.pdbx_description
1 polymer ?
#
loop_
_entity_poly.entity_id
_entity_poly.type
_entity_poly.pdbx_seq_one_letter_code
_entity_poly.pdbx_strand_id
1 'polypeptide(L)'
;MRGYIQDLPIELEQSALVDGLTRWQVVWKVVFPMARAGLFATAVFTFVFAWNDFVFALILTRSEVVTFPVQVTGYFGSQSTFWSKIGAMSMLGVLPMFVIVATMQRFLVRGISLGAVKG
;
A
#
# COMPACT_ATOMS: atom_id res chain seq x y z
N MET A 1 1.14 -5.43 -9.23
CA MET A 1 0.52 -4.83 -10.45
C MET A 1 0.73 -5.62 -11.74
N ARG A 2 1.97 -5.93 -12.18
CA ARG A 2 2.20 -6.55 -13.50
C ARG A 2 1.39 -7.83 -13.75
N GLY A 3 1.39 -8.78 -12.81
CA GLY A 3 0.60 -10.03 -12.94
C GLY A 3 -0.89 -9.78 -13.07
N TYR A 4 -1.45 -8.88 -12.25
CA TYR A 4 -2.85 -8.47 -12.31
C TYR A 4 -3.27 -7.89 -13.66
N ILE A 5 -2.39 -7.12 -14.31
CA ILE A 5 -2.67 -6.55 -15.64
C ILE A 5 -2.58 -7.64 -16.71
N GLN A 6 -1.63 -8.56 -16.60
CA GLN A 6 -1.49 -9.69 -17.53
C GLN A 6 -2.64 -10.70 -17.44
N ASP A 7 -3.29 -10.79 -16.28
CA ASP A 7 -4.47 -11.65 -16.08
C ASP A 7 -5.77 -11.03 -16.64
N LEU A 8 -5.76 -9.76 -17.06
CA LEU A 8 -6.93 -9.15 -17.67
C LEU A 8 -7.18 -9.73 -19.07
N PRO A 9 -8.41 -10.19 -19.37
CA PRO A 9 -8.72 -10.74 -20.68
C PRO A 9 -8.66 -9.64 -21.74
N ILE A 10 -7.72 -9.77 -22.67
CA ILE A 10 -7.49 -8.81 -23.75
C ILE A 10 -8.70 -8.66 -24.69
N GLU A 11 -9.56 -9.68 -24.74
CA GLU A 11 -10.81 -9.70 -25.51
C GLU A 11 -11.77 -8.57 -25.09
N LEU A 12 -11.78 -8.19 -23.81
CA LEU A 12 -12.61 -7.08 -23.31
C LEU A 12 -12.10 -5.73 -23.80
N GLU A 13 -10.78 -5.55 -23.91
CA GLU A 13 -10.20 -4.35 -24.49
C GLU A 13 -10.50 -4.26 -25.99
N GLN A 14 -10.39 -5.37 -26.70
CA GLN A 14 -10.69 -5.43 -28.13
C GLN A 14 -12.17 -5.16 -28.42
N SER A 15 -13.09 -5.73 -27.63
CA SER A 15 -14.53 -5.48 -27.75
C SER A 15 -14.86 -4.00 -27.53
N ALA A 16 -14.26 -3.39 -26.51
CA ALA A 16 -14.44 -1.97 -26.22
C ALA A 16 -13.93 -1.05 -27.35
N LEU A 17 -12.85 -1.43 -28.05
CA LEU A 17 -12.37 -0.72 -29.23
C LEU A 17 -13.32 -0.87 -30.43
N VAL A 18 -13.92 -2.06 -30.62
CA VAL A 18 -14.95 -2.29 -31.66
C VAL A 18 -16.21 -1.48 -31.38
N ASP A 19 -16.56 -1.28 -30.10
CA ASP A 19 -17.66 -0.39 -29.66
C ASP A 19 -17.37 1.11 -29.87
N GLY A 20 -16.23 1.46 -30.47
CA GLY A 20 -15.88 2.85 -30.83
C GLY A 20 -15.21 3.65 -29.71
N LEU A 21 -14.82 3.01 -28.58
CA LEU A 21 -14.04 3.69 -27.56
C LEU A 21 -12.61 3.95 -28.05
N THR A 22 -12.07 5.12 -27.72
CA THR A 22 -10.65 5.40 -27.98
C THR A 22 -9.77 4.64 -27.00
N ARG A 23 -8.50 4.38 -27.35
CA ARG A 23 -7.53 3.69 -26.46
C ARG A 23 -7.48 4.28 -25.05
N TRP A 24 -7.53 5.62 -24.94
CA TRP A 24 -7.56 6.28 -23.64
C TRP A 24 -8.84 6.00 -22.85
N GLN A 25 -9.99 5.97 -23.52
CA GLN A 25 -11.26 5.62 -22.88
C GLN A 25 -11.28 4.16 -22.43
N VAL A 26 -10.71 3.23 -23.20
CA VAL A 26 -10.59 1.81 -22.80
C VAL A 26 -9.77 1.68 -21.51
N VAL A 27 -8.65 2.39 -21.40
CA VAL A 27 -7.82 2.39 -20.18
C VAL A 27 -8.64 2.83 -18.96
N TRP A 28 -9.35 3.96 -19.04
CA TRP A 28 -10.06 4.51 -17.88
C TRP A 28 -11.38 3.84 -17.57
N LYS A 29 -12.12 3.36 -18.59
CA LYS A 29 -13.47 2.81 -18.41
C LYS A 29 -13.48 1.29 -18.27
N VAL A 30 -12.48 0.59 -18.79
CA VAL A 30 -12.43 -0.88 -18.79
C VAL A 30 -11.28 -1.37 -17.94
N VAL A 31 -10.04 -1.02 -18.31
CA VAL A 31 -8.83 -1.57 -17.66
C VAL A 31 -8.73 -1.12 -16.21
N PHE A 32 -8.90 0.17 -15.92
CA PHE A 32 -8.72 0.73 -14.58
C PHE A 32 -9.72 0.18 -13.54
N PRO A 33 -11.06 0.14 -13.81
CA PRO A 33 -12.02 -0.48 -12.90
C PRO A 33 -11.79 -1.98 -12.68
N MET A 34 -11.28 -2.70 -13.69
CA MET A 34 -10.96 -4.12 -13.55
C MET A 34 -9.68 -4.33 -12.74
N ALA A 35 -8.66 -3.49 -12.95
CA ALA A 35 -7.39 -3.53 -12.21
C ALA A 35 -7.50 -3.02 -10.77
N ARG A 36 -8.65 -2.44 -10.36
CA ARG A 36 -8.83 -1.81 -9.05
C ARG A 36 -8.41 -2.69 -7.87
N ALA A 37 -8.71 -3.98 -7.92
CA ALA A 37 -8.37 -4.91 -6.83
C ALA A 37 -6.86 -5.08 -6.68
N GLY A 38 -6.14 -5.23 -7.81
CA GLY A 38 -4.68 -5.27 -7.83
C GLY A 38 -4.05 -3.94 -7.41
N LEU A 39 -4.66 -2.82 -7.78
CA LEU A 39 -4.22 -1.48 -7.40
C LEU A 39 -4.35 -1.26 -5.89
N PHE A 40 -5.50 -1.61 -5.29
CA PHE A 40 -5.68 -1.54 -3.83
C PHE A 40 -4.70 -2.44 -3.09
N ALA A 41 -4.51 -3.70 -3.54
CA ALA A 41 -3.55 -4.60 -2.92
C ALA A 41 -2.13 -4.02 -2.96
N THR A 42 -1.70 -3.53 -4.12
CA THR A 42 -0.37 -2.90 -4.28
C THR A 42 -0.24 -1.65 -3.42
N ALA A 43 -1.27 -0.79 -3.37
CA ALA A 43 -1.26 0.42 -2.55
C ALA A 43 -1.12 0.10 -1.05
N VAL A 44 -1.77 -0.95 -0.54
CA VAL A 44 -1.63 -1.39 0.85
C VAL A 44 -0.20 -1.85 1.13
N PHE A 45 0.38 -2.69 0.27
CA PHE A 45 1.76 -3.12 0.44
C PHE A 45 2.72 -1.93 0.41
N THR A 46 2.58 -1.03 -0.58
CA THR A 46 3.39 0.19 -0.66
C THR A 46 3.25 1.05 0.60
N PHE A 47 2.03 1.21 1.13
CA PHE A 47 1.79 1.94 2.36
C PHE A 47 2.50 1.28 3.55
N VAL A 48 2.36 -0.04 3.72
CA VAL A 48 3.01 -0.79 4.81
C VAL A 48 4.52 -0.62 4.77
N PHE A 49 5.13 -0.72 3.57
CA PHE A 49 6.57 -0.51 3.40
C PHE A 49 6.97 0.94 3.71
N ALA A 50 6.28 1.93 3.14
CA ALA A 50 6.60 3.33 3.35
C ALA A 50 6.39 3.78 4.82
N TRP A 51 5.36 3.25 5.49
CA TRP A 51 5.06 3.56 6.88
C TRP A 51 6.12 3.02 7.86
N ASN A 52 6.71 1.86 7.55
CA ASN A 52 7.77 1.26 8.37
C ASN A 52 9.18 1.70 7.98
N ASP A 53 9.34 2.51 6.95
CA ASP A 53 10.67 2.86 6.45
C ASP A 53 11.40 3.79 7.44
N PHE A 54 12.22 3.19 8.27
CA PHE A 54 12.97 3.86 9.32
C PHE A 54 14.27 4.47 8.80
N VAL A 55 15.04 3.73 7.99
CA VAL A 55 16.41 4.11 7.63
C VAL A 55 16.41 5.32 6.71
N PHE A 56 15.61 5.30 5.65
CA PHE A 56 15.53 6.45 4.75
C PHE A 56 14.97 7.68 5.46
N ALA A 57 13.95 7.48 6.29
CA ALA A 57 13.40 8.57 7.06
C ALA A 57 14.42 9.17 8.04
N LEU A 58 15.18 8.35 8.77
CA LEU A 58 16.19 8.82 9.70
C LEU A 58 17.27 9.66 9.01
N ILE A 59 17.66 9.28 7.79
CA ILE A 59 18.72 9.96 7.03
C ILE A 59 18.20 11.26 6.39
N LEU A 60 16.99 11.25 5.84
CA LEU A 60 16.48 12.33 5.00
C LEU A 60 15.67 13.39 5.77
N THR A 61 15.09 13.03 6.91
CA THR A 61 14.27 13.96 7.69
C THR A 61 15.12 14.91 8.53
N ARG A 62 14.66 16.16 8.64
CA ARG A 62 15.22 17.19 9.54
C ARG A 62 14.21 17.48 10.64
N SER A 63 14.63 18.21 11.67
CA SER A 63 13.89 18.45 12.91
C SER A 63 12.47 19.00 12.78
N GLU A 64 12.10 19.63 11.65
CA GLU A 64 10.75 20.17 11.45
C GLU A 64 9.73 19.14 10.93
N VAL A 65 10.16 18.12 10.20
CA VAL A 65 9.28 17.09 9.63
C VAL A 65 9.94 15.73 9.79
N VAL A 66 9.53 14.99 10.83
CA VAL A 66 10.02 13.63 11.14
C VAL A 66 8.89 12.63 10.95
N THR A 67 9.21 11.46 10.41
CA THR A 67 8.25 10.36 10.29
C THR A 67 7.99 9.70 11.64
N PHE A 68 6.87 9.00 11.74
CA PHE A 68 6.46 8.35 12.98
C PHE A 68 7.55 7.43 13.57
N PRO A 69 8.17 6.49 12.82
CA PRO A 69 9.19 5.61 13.37
C PRO A 69 10.42 6.36 13.91
N VAL A 70 10.81 7.46 13.26
CA VAL A 70 11.93 8.31 13.69
C VAL A 70 11.56 9.10 14.95
N GLN A 71 10.31 9.60 15.04
CA GLN A 71 9.88 10.33 16.22
C GLN A 71 9.89 9.47 17.49
N VAL A 72 9.60 8.17 17.38
CA VAL A 72 9.67 7.24 18.52
C VAL A 72 11.09 7.14 19.08
N THR A 73 12.13 7.24 18.25
CA THR A 73 13.52 7.14 18.72
C THR A 73 13.94 8.34 19.58
N GLY A 74 13.27 9.49 19.43
CA GLY A 74 13.50 10.67 20.27
C GLY A 74 13.18 10.46 21.77
N TYR A 75 12.45 9.40 22.12
CA TYR A 75 12.17 9.04 23.52
C TYR A 75 13.22 8.12 24.17
N PHE A 76 14.21 7.67 23.39
CA PHE A 76 15.40 7.00 23.89
C PHE A 76 16.42 8.08 24.26
N GLY A 77 16.47 8.44 25.54
CA GLY A 77 17.39 9.45 26.07
C GLY A 77 18.61 8.84 26.74
N SER A 78 19.74 9.55 26.72
CA SER A 78 20.99 9.12 27.38
C SER A 78 20.92 9.13 28.91
N GLN A 79 20.05 9.95 29.50
CA GLN A 79 19.86 10.04 30.96
C GLN A 79 18.63 9.27 31.46
N SER A 80 17.57 9.15 30.66
CA SER A 80 16.38 8.36 31.00
C SER A 80 15.60 7.94 29.76
N THR A 81 15.30 6.65 29.64
CA THR A 81 14.40 6.12 28.59
C THR A 81 12.95 6.18 29.07
N PHE A 82 12.08 6.84 28.30
CA PHE A 82 10.67 6.94 28.62
C PHE A 82 9.88 5.73 28.09
N TRP A 83 10.00 4.58 28.75
CA TRP A 83 9.36 3.32 28.33
C TRP A 83 7.85 3.42 28.13
N SER A 84 7.16 4.16 28.99
CA SER A 84 5.71 4.39 28.88
C SER A 84 5.34 5.15 27.60
N LYS A 85 6.13 6.17 27.23
CA LYS A 85 5.92 6.94 25.98
C LYS A 85 6.22 6.09 24.76
N ILE A 86 7.31 5.31 24.78
CA ILE A 86 7.66 4.39 23.70
C ILE A 86 6.54 3.36 23.50
N GLY A 87 6.02 2.75 24.57
CA GLY A 87 4.91 1.80 24.49
C GLY A 87 3.63 2.41 23.91
N ALA A 88 3.24 3.59 24.40
CA ALA A 88 2.06 4.30 23.91
C ALA A 88 2.20 4.69 22.42
N MET A 89 3.35 5.21 22.02
CA MET A 89 3.62 5.56 20.62
C MET A 89 3.64 4.31 19.74
N SER A 90 4.27 3.21 20.17
CA SER A 90 4.25 1.95 19.40
C SER A 90 2.83 1.44 19.15
N MET A 91 1.94 1.51 20.15
CA MET A 91 0.52 1.19 19.96
C MET A 91 -0.16 2.11 18.93
N LEU A 92 0.05 3.42 19.04
CA LEU A 92 -0.48 4.39 18.08
C LEU A 92 0.05 4.16 16.66
N GLY A 93 1.31 3.77 16.51
CA GLY A 93 1.94 3.50 15.22
C GLY A 93 1.36 2.28 14.49
N VAL A 94 0.82 1.31 15.24
CA VAL A 94 0.17 0.11 14.68
C VAL A 94 -1.24 0.41 14.18
N LEU A 95 -1.96 1.36 14.81
CA LEU A 95 -3.36 1.64 14.48
C LEU A 95 -3.62 1.97 13.00
N PRO A 96 -2.85 2.87 12.33
CA PRO A 96 -3.09 3.19 10.92
C PRO A 96 -2.94 1.98 10.00
N MET A 97 -1.91 1.16 10.22
CA MET A 97 -1.71 -0.06 9.46
C MET A 97 -2.85 -1.05 9.70
N PHE A 98 -3.27 -1.23 10.95
CA PHE A 98 -4.39 -2.10 11.28
C PHE A 98 -5.68 -1.68 10.56
N VAL A 99 -6.01 -0.38 10.60
CA VAL A 99 -7.22 0.16 9.93
C VAL A 99 -7.16 -0.05 8.41
N ILE A 100 -6.02 0.21 7.78
CA ILE A 100 -5.86 0.03 6.33
C ILE A 100 -5.98 -1.44 5.94
N VAL A 101 -5.33 -2.34 6.68
CA VAL A 101 -5.41 -3.78 6.40
C VAL A 101 -6.81 -4.30 6.67
N ALA A 102 -7.46 -3.92 7.77
CA ALA A 102 -8.81 -4.35 8.11
C ALA A 102 -9.86 -3.91 7.06
N THR A 103 -9.73 -2.69 6.52
CA THR A 103 -10.62 -2.21 5.46
C THR A 103 -10.34 -2.85 4.10
N MET A 104 -9.09 -3.24 3.83
CA MET A 104 -8.65 -3.77 2.54
C MET A 104 -8.50 -5.30 2.48
N GLN A 105 -8.71 -6.02 3.59
CA GLN A 105 -8.53 -7.48 3.69
C GLN A 105 -9.24 -8.26 2.56
N ARG A 106 -10.46 -7.82 2.17
CA ARG A 106 -11.23 -8.46 1.08
C ARG A 106 -10.54 -8.38 -0.29
N PHE A 107 -9.74 -7.34 -0.52
CA PHE A 107 -8.98 -7.16 -1.76
C PHE A 107 -7.62 -7.87 -1.69
N LEU A 108 -7.00 -7.93 -0.51
CA LEU A 108 -5.75 -8.65 -0.28
C LEU A 108 -5.92 -10.16 -0.45
N VAL A 109 -6.99 -10.76 0.08
CA VAL A 109 -7.27 -12.20 -0.06
C VAL A 109 -7.40 -12.60 -1.53
N ARG A 110 -8.10 -11.78 -2.35
CA ARG A 110 -8.19 -11.99 -3.81
C ARG A 110 -6.84 -11.80 -4.51
N GLY A 111 -6.00 -10.90 -4.03
CA GLY A 111 -4.67 -10.65 -4.57
C GLY A 111 -3.68 -11.79 -4.34
N ILE A 112 -3.73 -12.42 -3.17
CA ILE A 112 -2.85 -13.54 -2.82
C ILE A 112 -3.32 -14.83 -3.51
N SER A 113 -4.63 -15.06 -3.62
CA SER A 113 -5.17 -16.27 -4.26
C SER A 113 -4.88 -16.33 -5.77
N LEU A 114 -4.88 -15.20 -6.47
CA LEU A 114 -4.55 -15.18 -7.90
C LEU A 114 -3.05 -15.44 -8.19
N GLY A 115 -2.17 -15.09 -7.25
CA GLY A 115 -0.72 -15.35 -7.36
C GLY A 115 -0.31 -16.76 -6.94
N ALA A 116 -1.05 -17.41 -6.04
CA ALA A 116 -0.69 -18.70 -5.45
C ALA A 116 -1.11 -19.94 -6.29
N VAL A 117 -2.03 -19.78 -7.25
CA VAL A 117 -2.58 -20.90 -8.04
C VAL A 117 -1.83 -21.13 -9.37
N LYS A 118 -0.83 -20.29 -9.70
CA LYS A 118 0.02 -20.46 -10.90
C LYS A 118 1.41 -21.03 -10.57
N GLY A 119 1.47 -21.99 -9.65
CA GLY A 119 2.62 -22.86 -9.41
C GLY A 119 2.34 -24.26 -9.95
#